data_AF-A0AAV9LV03-F1
#
_entry.id   AF-A0AAV9LV03-F1
#
_cell.length_a   1.000
_cell.length_b   1.000
_cell.length_c   1.000
_cell.angle_alpha   90.00
_cell.angle_beta   90.00
_cell.angle_gamma   90.00
#
_symmetry.space_group_name_H-M   'P 1'
#
loop_
_entity.id
_entity.type
_entity.pdbx_description
1 polymer ?
#
loop_
_entity_poly.entity_id
_entity_poly.type
_entity_poly.pdbx_seq_one_letter_code
_entity_poly.pdbx_strand_id
1 'polypeptide(L)'
;MATRLIDFTRMNPPMFFGSKVGKDPQEFVEEVFKITDAMGVTSIEKAELAAYQLKGMAQVWYTQWKRNRLEGEGPIGWEVFKKAFLDRFFPREKREEKVEEFINLRQGGMSVEEYSLKFTKLSKYASSMVADPRDEMSRYVTGISKVVRIKCHTTMLLHDMDLSYLMVYAQ
;
A
#
# COMPACT_ATOMS: atom_id res chain seq x y z
N MET A 1 -27.16 8.46 -0.85
CA MET A 1 -25.87 9.18 -0.89
C MET A 1 -25.57 9.92 0.42
N ALA A 2 -26.47 10.78 0.94
CA ALA A 2 -26.21 11.53 2.18
C ALA A 2 -25.90 10.67 3.42
N THR A 3 -26.67 9.60 3.68
CA THR A 3 -26.42 8.67 4.81
C THR A 3 -25.05 7.98 4.70
N ARG A 4 -24.71 7.48 3.49
CA ARG A 4 -23.41 6.84 3.21
C ARG A 4 -22.22 7.78 3.44
N LEU A 5 -22.36 9.06 3.10
CA LEU A 5 -21.31 10.05 3.34
C LEU A 5 -21.13 10.32 4.84
N ILE A 6 -22.23 10.41 5.61
CA ILE A 6 -22.17 10.57 7.08
C ILE A 6 -21.45 9.37 7.70
N ASP A 7 -21.86 8.16 7.36
CA ASP A 7 -21.24 6.93 7.86
C ASP A 7 -19.75 6.87 7.52
N PHE A 8 -19.39 7.19 6.27
CA PHE A 8 -18.01 7.26 5.84
C PHE A 8 -17.20 8.26 6.66
N THR A 9 -17.68 9.49 6.85
CA THR A 9 -16.96 10.49 7.65
C THR A 9 -16.79 10.09 9.12
N ARG A 10 -17.74 9.35 9.69
CA ARG A 10 -17.66 8.83 11.07
C ARG A 10 -16.58 7.76 11.24
N MET A 11 -16.19 7.08 10.16
CA MET A 11 -15.07 6.12 10.15
C MET A 11 -13.69 6.79 10.04
N ASN A 12 -13.63 8.13 10.07
CA ASN A 12 -12.41 8.94 10.03
C ASN A 12 -11.44 8.58 8.87
N PRO A 13 -11.92 8.58 7.62
CA PRO A 13 -11.09 8.27 6.46
C PRO A 13 -9.94 9.27 6.31
N PRO A 14 -8.80 8.84 5.76
CA PRO A 14 -7.67 9.74 5.56
C PRO A 14 -7.98 10.81 4.51
N MET A 15 -7.50 12.03 4.72
CA MET A 15 -7.48 13.07 3.69
C MET A 15 -6.17 13.04 2.89
N PHE A 16 -6.22 13.46 1.62
CA PHE A 16 -5.05 13.59 0.76
C PHE A 16 -5.01 14.96 0.08
N PHE A 17 -3.93 15.71 0.33
CA PHE A 17 -3.81 17.11 -0.12
C PHE A 17 -3.07 17.26 -1.48
N GLY A 18 -2.30 16.25 -1.89
CA GLY A 18 -1.50 16.28 -3.12
C GLY A 18 -0.25 17.17 -3.07
N SER A 19 0.11 17.73 -1.91
CA SER A 19 1.38 18.44 -1.69
C SER A 19 2.51 17.47 -1.30
N LYS A 20 3.78 17.88 -1.47
CA LYS A 20 4.96 17.04 -1.19
C LYS A 20 5.08 16.61 0.29
N VAL A 21 4.46 17.34 1.21
CA VAL A 21 4.38 17.00 2.64
C VAL A 21 3.04 16.33 2.86
N GLY A 22 2.97 15.01 2.69
CA GLY A 22 1.70 14.30 2.74
C GLY A 22 1.84 12.80 2.95
N LYS A 23 0.71 12.15 3.26
CA LYS A 23 0.58 10.69 3.36
C LYS A 23 0.97 10.02 2.04
N ASP A 24 1.46 8.79 2.12
CA ASP A 24 1.77 7.98 0.95
C ASP A 24 0.49 7.77 0.09
N PRO A 25 0.53 7.99 -1.24
CA PRO A 25 -0.66 7.86 -2.08
C PRO A 25 -1.23 6.43 -2.11
N GLN A 26 -0.37 5.41 -2.04
CA GLN A 26 -0.79 4.02 -1.98
C GLN A 26 -1.47 3.73 -0.63
N GLU A 27 -0.92 4.21 0.49
CA GLU A 27 -1.55 4.11 1.81
C GLU A 27 -2.94 4.79 1.84
N PHE A 28 -3.09 5.96 1.20
CA PHE A 28 -4.39 6.63 1.10
C PHE A 28 -5.44 5.76 0.38
N VAL A 29 -5.07 5.17 -0.76
CA VAL A 29 -5.98 4.31 -1.53
C VAL A 29 -6.36 3.06 -0.76
N GLU A 30 -5.41 2.43 -0.08
CA GLU A 30 -5.62 1.22 0.73
C GLU A 30 -6.59 1.47 1.89
N GLU A 31 -6.39 2.55 2.64
CA GLU A 31 -7.24 2.90 3.78
C GLU A 31 -8.66 3.28 3.36
N VAL A 32 -8.82 4.05 2.28
CA VAL A 32 -10.15 4.38 1.75
C VAL A 32 -10.84 3.13 1.21
N PHE A 33 -10.10 2.25 0.53
CA PHE A 33 -10.65 0.98 0.06
C PHE A 33 -11.16 0.14 1.22
N LYS A 34 -10.36 -0.06 2.27
CA LYS A 34 -10.74 -0.83 3.46
C LYS A 34 -12.04 -0.33 4.08
N ILE A 35 -12.17 0.98 4.27
CA ILE A 35 -13.39 1.60 4.84
C ILE A 35 -14.59 1.35 3.92
N THR A 36 -14.45 1.65 2.63
CA THR A 36 -15.57 1.56 1.68
C THR A 36 -15.96 0.13 1.35
N ASP A 37 -15.02 -0.82 1.45
CA ASP A 37 -15.29 -2.25 1.32
C ASP A 37 -16.11 -2.77 2.51
N ALA A 38 -15.74 -2.40 3.74
CA ALA A 38 -16.52 -2.71 4.94
C ALA A 38 -17.94 -2.11 4.91
N MET A 39 -18.11 -0.95 4.25
CA MET A 39 -19.42 -0.33 4.05
C MET A 39 -20.29 -1.03 2.98
N GLY A 40 -19.72 -1.93 2.16
CA GLY A 40 -20.44 -2.63 1.09
C GLY A 40 -20.96 -1.70 -0.02
N VAL A 41 -20.27 -0.59 -0.29
CA VAL A 41 -20.70 0.37 -1.33
C VAL A 41 -20.25 -0.06 -2.74
N THR A 42 -20.95 0.44 -3.76
CA THR A 42 -20.66 0.11 -5.16
C THR A 42 -19.34 0.72 -5.64
N SER A 43 -18.76 0.18 -6.73
CA SER A 43 -17.51 0.68 -7.31
C SER A 43 -17.52 2.19 -7.62
N ILE A 44 -18.65 2.73 -8.09
CA ILE A 44 -18.82 4.16 -8.36
C ILE A 44 -18.81 4.96 -7.05
N GLU A 45 -19.53 4.50 -6.04
CA GLU A 45 -19.59 5.17 -4.74
C GLU A 45 -18.24 5.16 -4.01
N LYS A 46 -17.46 4.07 -4.14
CA LYS A 46 -16.07 4.02 -3.63
C LYS A 46 -15.24 5.17 -4.21
N ALA A 47 -15.32 5.39 -5.52
CA ALA A 47 -14.61 6.49 -6.20
C ALA A 47 -15.10 7.87 -5.75
N GLU A 48 -16.41 8.05 -5.57
CA GLU A 48 -16.99 9.31 -5.10
C GLU A 48 -16.57 9.65 -3.66
N LEU A 49 -16.59 8.67 -2.75
CA LEU A 49 -16.16 8.83 -1.37
C LEU A 49 -14.65 9.11 -1.27
N ALA A 50 -13.83 8.48 -2.10
CA ALA A 50 -12.41 8.77 -2.17
C ALA A 50 -12.13 10.18 -2.70
N ALA A 51 -12.83 10.58 -3.78
CA ALA A 51 -12.74 11.93 -4.32
C ALA A 51 -13.12 12.99 -3.29
N TYR A 52 -14.09 12.71 -2.41
CA TYR A 52 -14.50 13.61 -1.32
C TYR A 52 -13.37 13.89 -0.31
N GLN A 53 -12.47 12.92 -0.11
CA GLN A 53 -11.30 13.05 0.78
C GLN A 53 -10.10 13.76 0.15
N LEU A 54 -10.17 14.06 -1.16
CA LEU A 54 -9.16 14.87 -1.81
C LEU A 54 -9.34 16.34 -1.41
N LYS A 55 -8.25 16.97 -0.99
CA LYS A 55 -8.19 18.39 -0.59
C LYS A 55 -7.07 19.10 -1.35
N GLY A 56 -7.08 20.44 -1.35
CA GLY A 56 -6.01 21.24 -1.93
C GLY A 56 -5.69 20.86 -3.38
N MET A 57 -4.41 20.60 -3.67
CA MET A 57 -3.93 20.27 -5.02
C MET A 57 -4.57 18.99 -5.58
N ALA A 58 -4.85 18.00 -4.73
CA ALA A 58 -5.50 16.77 -5.16
C ALA A 58 -6.95 16.98 -5.60
N GLN A 59 -7.68 17.85 -4.90
CA GLN A 59 -9.04 18.21 -5.28
C GLN A 59 -9.07 18.95 -6.63
N VAL A 60 -8.18 19.94 -6.80
CA VAL A 60 -8.07 20.70 -8.06
C VAL A 60 -7.76 19.77 -9.24
N TRP A 61 -6.80 18.86 -9.07
CA TRP A 61 -6.49 17.85 -10.08
C TRP A 61 -7.71 16.98 -10.41
N TYR A 62 -8.42 16.46 -9.41
CA TYR A 62 -9.54 15.55 -9.65
C TYR A 62 -10.66 16.24 -10.43
N THR A 63 -10.98 17.50 -10.11
CA THR A 63 -11.97 18.28 -10.86
C THR A 63 -11.56 18.51 -12.31
N GLN A 64 -10.28 18.81 -12.56
CA GLN A 64 -9.75 18.97 -13.93
C GLN A 64 -9.75 17.65 -14.70
N TRP A 65 -9.27 16.57 -14.08
CA TRP A 65 -9.24 15.24 -14.67
C TRP A 65 -10.65 14.76 -15.02
N LYS A 66 -11.62 14.92 -14.12
CA LYS A 66 -13.03 14.56 -14.36
C LYS A 66 -13.66 15.37 -15.50
N ARG A 67 -13.36 16.67 -15.62
CA ARG A 67 -13.86 17.53 -16.70
C ARG A 67 -13.29 17.16 -18.07
N ASN A 68 -12.04 16.67 -18.11
CA ASN A 68 -11.34 16.38 -19.36
C ASN A 68 -11.56 14.95 -19.87
N ARG A 69 -12.35 14.12 -19.19
CA ARG A 69 -12.72 12.79 -19.69
C ARG A 69 -13.58 12.92 -20.95
N LEU A 70 -13.31 12.10 -21.96
CA LEU A 70 -14.08 12.11 -23.20
C LEU A 70 -15.52 11.67 -22.97
N GLU A 71 -16.45 12.25 -23.71
CA GLU A 71 -17.83 11.76 -23.78
C GLU A 71 -17.81 10.31 -24.29
N GLY A 72 -18.25 9.37 -23.44
CA GLY A 72 -18.28 7.94 -23.75
C GLY A 72 -17.36 7.05 -22.90
N GLU A 73 -16.46 7.61 -22.08
CA GLU A 73 -15.56 6.81 -21.20
C GLU A 73 -16.26 6.09 -20.03
N GLY A 74 -17.60 6.14 -19.96
CA GLY A 74 -18.38 5.53 -18.89
C GLY A 74 -18.16 6.18 -17.51
N PRO A 75 -18.84 5.67 -16.47
CA PRO A 75 -18.75 6.20 -15.12
C PRO A 75 -17.36 5.97 -14.50
N ILE A 76 -16.95 6.84 -13.59
CA ILE A 76 -15.72 6.69 -12.83
C ILE A 76 -15.95 5.64 -11.73
N GLY A 77 -15.63 4.39 -12.02
CA GLY A 77 -15.53 3.33 -11.03
C GLY A 77 -14.23 3.40 -10.23
N TRP A 78 -14.15 2.58 -9.17
CA TRP A 78 -13.01 2.52 -8.26
C TRP A 78 -11.68 2.29 -8.98
N GLU A 79 -11.57 1.31 -9.86
CA GLU A 79 -10.32 0.99 -10.56
C GLU A 79 -9.87 2.13 -11.50
N VAL A 80 -10.81 2.84 -12.11
CA VAL A 80 -10.52 3.99 -12.97
C VAL A 80 -9.97 5.16 -12.14
N PHE A 81 -10.61 5.45 -10.99
CA PHE A 81 -10.13 6.44 -10.04
C PHE A 81 -8.75 6.08 -9.49
N LYS A 82 -8.59 4.86 -8.97
CA LYS A 82 -7.36 4.36 -8.36
C LYS A 82 -6.19 4.46 -9.32
N LYS A 83 -6.36 3.98 -10.56
CA LYS A 83 -5.33 4.07 -11.59
C LYS A 83 -4.93 5.53 -11.86
N ALA A 84 -5.88 6.40 -12.16
CA ALA A 84 -5.60 7.80 -12.46
C ALA A 84 -4.95 8.55 -11.28
N PHE A 85 -5.38 8.25 -10.05
CA PHE A 85 -4.83 8.82 -8.83
C PHE A 85 -3.38 8.41 -8.61
N LEU A 86 -3.08 7.11 -8.71
CA LEU A 86 -1.72 6.61 -8.53
C LEU A 86 -0.79 7.07 -9.66
N ASP A 87 -1.26 7.13 -10.91
CA ASP A 87 -0.48 7.67 -12.02
C ASP A 87 -0.12 9.16 -11.81
N ARG A 88 -1.02 9.92 -11.17
CA ARG A 88 -0.77 11.34 -10.88
C ARG A 88 0.15 11.56 -9.68
N PHE A 89 -0.10 10.89 -8.56
CA PHE A 89 0.50 11.22 -7.27
C PHE A 89 1.59 10.26 -6.83
N PHE A 90 1.63 9.07 -7.43
CA PHE A 90 2.67 8.06 -7.19
C PHE A 90 3.31 7.65 -8.51
N PRO A 91 4.00 8.58 -9.21
CA PRO A 91 4.58 8.31 -10.52
C PRO A 91 5.61 7.17 -10.44
N ARG A 92 5.91 6.59 -11.60
CA ARG A 92 6.71 5.37 -11.71
C ARG A 92 8.04 5.46 -10.97
N GLU A 93 8.72 6.59 -11.06
CA GLU A 93 10.02 6.84 -10.44
C GLU A 93 9.94 6.67 -8.91
N LYS A 94 8.90 7.23 -8.27
CA LYS A 94 8.69 7.07 -6.82
C LYS A 94 8.32 5.65 -6.43
N ARG A 95 7.61 4.92 -7.30
CA ARG A 95 7.31 3.51 -7.07
C ARG A 95 8.58 2.67 -7.15
N GLU A 96 9.42 2.96 -8.14
CA GLU A 96 10.72 2.32 -8.31
C GLU A 96 11.67 2.62 -7.13
N GLU A 97 11.69 3.84 -6.60
CA GLU A 97 12.40 4.18 -5.36
C GLU A 97 11.95 3.29 -4.18
N LYS A 98 10.65 3.01 -4.05
CA LYS A 98 10.13 2.12 -3.00
C LYS A 98 10.52 0.66 -3.21
N VAL A 99 10.51 0.19 -4.45
CA VAL A 99 10.99 -1.14 -4.81
C VAL A 99 12.50 -1.27 -4.54
N GLU A 100 13.28 -0.24 -4.87
CA GLU A 100 14.71 -0.21 -4.59
C GLU A 100 15.00 -0.17 -3.09
N GLU A 101 14.23 0.61 -2.32
CA GLU A 101 14.28 0.62 -0.85
C GLU A 101 14.04 -0.79 -0.28
N PHE A 102 13.10 -1.54 -0.86
CA PHE A 102 12.82 -2.92 -0.46
C PHE A 102 13.94 -3.89 -0.85
N ILE A 103 14.47 -3.81 -2.08
CA ILE A 103 15.57 -4.66 -2.57
C ILE A 103 16.83 -4.48 -1.71
N ASN A 104 17.11 -3.24 -1.34
CA ASN A 104 18.28 -2.87 -0.56
C ASN A 104 18.04 -2.93 0.95
N LEU A 105 16.86 -3.38 1.40
CA LEU A 105 16.57 -3.51 2.81
C LEU A 105 17.51 -4.52 3.46
N ARG A 106 18.22 -4.06 4.50
CA ARG A 106 19.09 -4.88 5.36
C ARG A 106 18.77 -4.54 6.81
N GLN A 107 18.92 -5.52 7.71
CA GLN A 107 18.77 -5.30 9.15
C GLN A 107 19.70 -4.18 9.63
N GLY A 108 20.97 -4.22 9.21
CA GLY A 108 21.95 -3.19 9.60
C GLY A 108 22.04 -3.05 11.12
N GLY A 109 21.84 -1.84 11.63
CA GLY A 109 21.77 -1.55 13.07
C GLY A 109 20.38 -1.66 13.70
N MET A 110 19.34 -2.04 12.94
CA MET A 110 17.98 -2.23 13.46
C MET A 110 17.88 -3.51 14.29
N SER A 111 16.96 -3.50 15.26
CA SER A 111 16.50 -4.75 15.87
C SER A 111 15.82 -5.64 14.81
N VAL A 112 15.71 -6.94 15.08
CA VAL A 112 15.00 -7.84 14.16
C VAL A 112 13.53 -7.45 14.05
N GLU A 113 12.91 -7.00 15.15
CA GLU A 113 11.53 -6.50 15.15
C GLU A 113 11.37 -5.26 14.25
N GLU A 114 12.24 -4.26 14.38
CA GLU A 114 12.22 -3.06 13.54
C GLU A 114 12.40 -3.41 12.06
N TYR A 115 13.31 -4.35 11.77
CA TYR A 115 13.52 -4.87 10.42
C TYR A 115 12.25 -5.58 9.89
N SER A 116 11.60 -6.42 10.68
CA SER A 116 10.34 -7.10 10.31
C SER A 116 9.23 -6.11 9.96
N LEU A 117 9.02 -5.10 10.82
CA LEU A 117 8.06 -4.03 10.59
C LEU A 117 8.35 -3.30 9.27
N LYS A 118 9.62 -2.97 9.02
CA LYS A 118 10.03 -2.29 7.79
C LYS A 118 9.87 -3.19 6.55
N PHE A 119 10.19 -4.48 6.67
CA PHE A 119 10.01 -5.46 5.60
C PHE A 119 8.54 -5.57 5.20
N THR A 120 7.65 -5.79 6.16
CA THR A 120 6.20 -5.88 5.91
C THR A 120 5.64 -4.59 5.31
N LYS A 121 6.11 -3.43 5.77
CA LYS A 121 5.67 -2.14 5.23
C LYS A 121 6.10 -1.93 3.76
N LEU A 122 7.28 -2.41 3.39
CA LEU A 122 7.85 -2.20 2.05
C LEU A 122 7.45 -3.28 1.05
N SER A 123 7.16 -4.52 1.50
CA SER A 123 6.82 -5.64 0.62
C SER A 123 5.61 -5.36 -0.27
N LYS A 124 4.65 -4.55 0.21
CA LYS A 124 3.46 -4.14 -0.56
C LYS A 124 3.77 -3.39 -1.86
N TYR A 125 4.92 -2.71 -1.95
CA TYR A 125 5.35 -2.01 -3.17
C TYR A 125 6.02 -2.94 -4.19
N ALA A 126 6.42 -4.13 -3.75
CA ALA A 126 7.16 -5.11 -4.54
C ALA A 126 6.42 -6.46 -4.56
N SER A 127 5.10 -6.44 -4.70
CA SER A 127 4.24 -7.63 -4.60
C SER A 127 4.64 -8.78 -5.52
N SER A 128 5.17 -8.49 -6.72
CA SER A 128 5.70 -9.51 -7.63
C SER A 128 6.95 -10.23 -7.10
N MET A 129 7.72 -9.58 -6.23
CA MET A 129 8.96 -10.13 -5.64
C MET A 129 8.71 -10.98 -4.38
N VAL A 130 7.48 -10.95 -3.86
CA VAL A 130 7.03 -11.68 -2.66
C VAL A 130 5.75 -12.47 -2.94
N ALA A 131 5.46 -12.75 -4.21
CA ALA A 131 4.25 -13.45 -4.61
C ALA A 131 4.26 -14.92 -4.15
N ASP A 132 5.44 -15.53 -4.09
CA ASP A 132 5.65 -16.86 -3.54
C ASP A 132 6.11 -16.77 -2.06
N PRO A 133 5.45 -17.48 -1.13
CA PRO A 133 5.83 -17.44 0.29
C PRO A 133 7.26 -17.90 0.59
N ARG A 134 7.84 -18.81 -0.21
CA ARG A 134 9.24 -19.23 -0.06
C ARG A 134 10.18 -18.15 -0.54
N ASP A 135 9.87 -17.49 -1.65
CA ASP A 135 10.65 -16.34 -2.14
C ASP A 135 10.61 -15.17 -1.15
N GLU A 136 9.46 -14.91 -0.53
CA GLU A 136 9.30 -13.89 0.49
C GLU A 136 10.17 -14.17 1.73
N MET A 137 10.12 -15.39 2.28
CA MET A 137 10.97 -15.80 3.40
C MET A 137 12.46 -15.76 3.04
N SER A 138 12.84 -16.23 1.85
CA SER A 138 14.22 -16.20 1.36
C SER A 138 14.76 -14.77 1.30
N ARG A 139 13.95 -13.83 0.81
CA ARG A 139 14.28 -12.40 0.78
C ARG A 139 14.42 -11.83 2.18
N TYR A 140 13.47 -12.12 3.07
CA TYR A 140 13.51 -11.69 4.47
C TYR A 140 14.81 -12.13 5.14
N VAL A 141 15.21 -13.39 4.99
CA VAL A 141 16.42 -13.96 5.59
C VAL A 141 17.70 -13.42 4.94
N THR A 142 17.67 -13.09 3.64
CA THR A 142 18.81 -12.48 2.94
C THR A 142 19.18 -11.11 3.51
N GLY A 143 18.19 -10.35 3.98
CA GLY A 143 18.41 -9.03 4.58
C GLY A 143 18.78 -9.05 6.07
N ILE A 144 18.60 -10.19 6.76
CA ILE A 144 18.93 -10.36 8.18
C ILE A 144 20.45 -10.51 8.41
N SER A 145 20.93 -10.09 9.59
CA SER A 145 22.32 -10.25 10.00
C SER A 145 22.80 -11.71 9.93
N LYS A 146 24.09 -11.92 9.59
CA LYS A 146 24.65 -13.26 9.37
C LYS A 146 24.44 -14.23 10.55
N VAL A 147 24.44 -13.72 11.79
CA VAL A 147 24.29 -14.52 13.01
C VAL A 147 22.89 -15.12 13.12
N VAL A 148 21.85 -14.32 12.87
CA VAL A 148 20.45 -14.77 12.91
C VAL A 148 20.12 -15.60 11.67
N ARG A 149 20.71 -15.26 10.52
CA ARG A 149 20.52 -15.95 9.23
C ARG A 149 20.78 -17.45 9.27
N ILE A 150 21.80 -17.90 10.00
CA ILE A 150 22.15 -19.33 10.14
C ILE A 150 21.04 -20.08 10.88
N LYS A 151 20.48 -19.49 11.93
CA LYS A 151 19.37 -20.09 12.69
C LYS A 151 18.11 -20.18 11.83
N CYS A 152 17.79 -19.11 11.11
CA CYS A 152 16.63 -19.05 10.22
C CYS A 152 16.69 -20.04 9.04
N HIS A 153 17.88 -20.29 8.46
CA HIS A 153 18.02 -21.24 7.35
C HIS A 153 17.64 -22.67 7.76
N THR A 154 18.03 -23.09 8.95
CA THR A 154 17.70 -24.44 9.46
C THR A 154 16.20 -24.59 9.68
N THR A 155 15.53 -23.52 10.13
CA THR A 155 14.10 -23.57 10.43
C THR A 155 13.22 -23.47 9.19
N MET A 156 13.68 -22.82 8.11
CA MET A 156 12.96 -22.75 6.82
C MET A 156 12.69 -24.12 6.18
N LEU A 157 13.40 -25.17 6.59
CA LEU A 157 13.19 -26.55 6.14
C LEU A 157 12.01 -27.25 6.83
N LEU A 158 11.42 -26.63 7.86
CA LEU A 158 10.24 -27.16 8.53
C LEU A 158 9.00 -26.97 7.65
N HIS A 159 8.22 -28.05 7.49
CA HIS A 159 7.13 -28.14 6.51
C HIS A 159 6.03 -27.08 6.73
N ASP A 160 5.87 -26.60 7.96
CA ASP A 160 4.84 -25.63 8.38
C ASP A 160 5.37 -24.19 8.55
N MET A 161 6.62 -23.92 8.15
CA MET A 161 7.18 -22.57 8.31
C MET A 161 6.64 -21.59 7.27
N ASP A 162 6.13 -20.46 7.76
CA ASP A 162 5.78 -19.27 7.01
C ASP A 162 6.57 -18.03 7.50
N LEU A 163 6.38 -16.89 6.83
CA LEU A 163 7.08 -15.65 7.17
C LEU A 163 6.75 -15.17 8.58
N SER A 164 5.51 -15.33 9.04
CA SER A 164 5.09 -14.86 10.37
C SER A 164 5.82 -15.63 11.47
N TYR A 165 5.85 -16.96 11.37
CA TYR A 165 6.62 -17.81 12.30
C TYR A 165 8.12 -17.51 12.23
N LEU A 166 8.64 -17.28 11.03
CA LEU A 166 10.05 -16.95 10.82
C LEU A 166 10.43 -15.60 11.46
N MET A 167 9.56 -14.59 11.37
CA MET A 167 9.75 -13.29 12.00
C MET A 167 9.78 -13.41 13.52
N VAL A 168 8.86 -14.17 14.13
CA VAL A 168 8.85 -14.42 15.58
C VAL A 168 10.10 -15.18 16.02
N TYR A 169 10.51 -16.20 15.26
CA TYR A 169 11.70 -16.98 15.58
C TYR A 169 13.01 -16.18 15.50
N ALA A 170 13.04 -15.15 14.64
CA ALA A 170 14.23 -14.36 14.42
C ALA A 170 14.48 -13.29 15.51
N GLN A 171 13.45 -12.96 16.32
CA GLN A 171 13.53 -12.02 17.45
C GLN A 171 14.31 -12.61 18.62
#